data_AF-A0AAW2RT61-F1
#
_entry.id   AF-A0AAW2RT61-F1
#
_cell.length_a   1.000
_cell.length_b   1.000
_cell.length_c   1.000
_cell.angle_alpha   90.00
_cell.angle_beta   90.00
_cell.angle_gamma   90.00
#
_symmetry.space_group_name_H-M   'P 1'
#
loop_
_entity.id
_entity.type
_entity.pdbx_description
1 polymer ?
#
loop_
_entity_poly.entity_id
_entity_poly.type
_entity_poly.pdbx_seq_one_letter_code
_entity_poly.pdbx_strand_id
1 'polypeptide(L)'
;MAPPFVFPQTLTSLEEDNDSDYTRLTVQNPFPISSLRPPELEEFVKGVSFDLSDKELFCVEEQEVFDRVYSLVKGFASLSPGCKLNLVESLRSNLSVLLPNVDSLSRSGSFLSRDGGHDESDECGGEQLVADRVASHRNAFKIYTFFLVHIVLIEESSSSSANNATKSEEAVCEFMELGTSEGRIMNLISNSLEINLPLLFGSSDPDENYLSFIMKNAFLMFENALLLKDSDAKDALCRIIGTCATKYHYIAQSCASILHLIHKYDFVVTHLADAVAGAEKKYADGSMAISLIREIGRTNPKDYVKDTVGLKILGGFLWSWLIGCQNCFRLTLAYWFPILVENHTR
;
A
#
# COMPACT_ATOMS: atom_id res chain seq x y z
N MET A 1 21.61 -13.11 -9.22
CA MET A 1 20.38 -12.57 -8.63
C MET A 1 20.71 -11.91 -7.30
N ALA A 2 20.10 -10.76 -7.00
CA ALA A 2 20.20 -10.17 -5.68
C ALA A 2 19.46 -11.04 -4.63
N PRO A 3 19.83 -10.95 -3.34
CA PRO A 3 19.06 -11.55 -2.26
C PRO A 3 17.59 -11.07 -2.30
N PRO A 4 16.61 -11.92 -1.95
CA PRO A 4 15.21 -11.54 -1.99
C PRO A 4 14.88 -10.50 -0.91
N PHE A 5 14.07 -9.51 -1.27
CA PHE A 5 13.56 -8.51 -0.34
C PHE A 5 12.37 -9.09 0.44
N VAL A 6 12.49 -9.02 1.75
CA VAL A 6 11.47 -9.42 2.72
C VAL A 6 11.03 -8.17 3.45
N PHE A 7 9.71 -7.93 3.51
CA PHE A 7 9.17 -6.74 4.14
C PHE A 7 9.60 -6.65 5.61
N PRO A 8 10.36 -5.60 5.99
CA PRO A 8 10.75 -5.39 7.38
C PRO A 8 9.58 -4.81 8.17
N GLN A 9 9.62 -4.93 9.50
CA GLN A 9 8.59 -4.36 10.36
C GLN A 9 8.66 -2.82 10.42
N THR A 10 9.87 -2.28 10.35
CA THR A 10 10.17 -0.85 10.37
C THR A 10 11.29 -0.55 9.39
N LEU A 11 11.45 0.72 9.00
CA LEU A 11 12.54 1.15 8.11
C LEU A 11 13.92 0.84 8.72
N THR A 12 14.10 0.98 10.04
CA THR A 12 15.38 0.72 10.71
C THR A 12 15.73 -0.76 10.81
N SER A 13 14.75 -1.67 10.75
CA SER A 13 15.01 -3.12 10.76
C SER A 13 15.71 -3.62 9.49
N LEU A 14 15.90 -2.77 8.48
CA LEU A 14 16.78 -3.07 7.34
C LEU A 14 18.27 -2.98 7.69
N GLU A 15 18.63 -2.33 8.81
CA GLU A 15 20.01 -2.18 9.30
C GLU A 15 20.41 -3.30 10.28
N GLU A 16 19.49 -4.20 10.63
CA GLU A 16 19.76 -5.28 11.59
C GLU A 16 20.65 -6.36 10.94
N ASP A 17 21.87 -6.51 11.47
CA ASP A 17 22.78 -7.62 11.19
C ASP A 17 22.17 -8.93 11.70
N ASN A 18 21.50 -9.67 10.82
CA ASN A 18 21.32 -11.09 11.07
C ASN A 18 22.64 -11.77 10.69
N ASP A 19 23.42 -12.11 11.71
CA ASP A 19 24.74 -12.79 11.69
C ASP A 19 24.75 -14.18 10.97
N SER A 20 23.66 -14.55 10.31
CA SER A 20 23.54 -15.79 9.56
C SER A 20 22.65 -15.60 8.33
N ASP A 21 23.31 -15.67 7.18
CA ASP A 21 22.79 -15.96 5.85
C ASP A 21 22.44 -14.75 4.97
N TYR A 22 23.08 -14.74 3.79
CA TYR A 22 22.77 -13.97 2.57
C TYR A 22 21.34 -14.23 2.02
N THR A 23 20.39 -14.55 2.89
CA THR A 23 19.03 -15.00 2.56
C THR A 23 18.07 -13.86 2.30
N ARG A 24 18.41 -12.61 2.67
CA ARG A 24 17.55 -11.44 2.44
C ARG A 24 18.36 -10.17 2.16
N LEU A 25 17.76 -9.24 1.42
CA LEU A 25 18.36 -7.93 1.13
C LEU A 25 18.28 -7.03 2.38
N THR A 26 19.43 -6.57 2.87
CA THR A 26 19.58 -5.64 4.00
C THR A 26 20.44 -4.44 3.60
N VAL A 27 20.41 -3.38 4.40
CA VAL A 27 21.27 -2.21 4.21
C VAL A 27 22.66 -2.56 4.70
N GLN A 28 23.67 -2.43 3.83
CA GLN A 28 25.05 -2.77 4.17
C GLN A 28 25.88 -1.52 4.48
N ASN A 29 25.75 -0.48 3.65
CA ASN A 29 26.52 0.76 3.78
C ASN A 29 25.59 1.99 3.79
N PRO A 30 24.91 2.27 4.92
CA PRO A 30 24.04 3.44 5.01
C PRO A 30 24.88 4.71 4.89
N PHE A 31 24.48 5.61 3.99
CA PHE A 31 25.15 6.87 3.75
C PHE A 31 24.62 7.95 4.70
N PRO A 32 25.48 8.62 5.51
CA PRO A 32 25.04 9.62 6.47
C PRO A 32 24.70 10.95 5.77
N ILE A 33 23.50 11.05 5.19
CA ILE A 33 23.08 12.25 4.45
C ILE A 33 23.07 13.53 5.30
N SER A 34 22.96 13.40 6.64
CA SER A 34 23.01 14.51 7.58
C SER A 34 24.38 15.21 7.66
N SER A 35 25.44 14.55 7.19
CA SER A 35 26.79 15.13 7.13
C SER A 35 27.07 15.94 5.86
N LEU A 36 26.20 15.83 4.85
CA LEU A 36 26.38 16.52 3.58
C LEU A 36 25.96 17.98 3.67
N ARG A 37 26.68 18.85 2.95
CA ARG A 37 26.22 20.22 2.72
C ARG A 37 25.04 20.20 1.73
N PRO A 38 24.13 21.19 1.77
CA PRO A 38 22.99 21.25 0.85
C PRO A 38 23.30 21.02 -0.64
N PRO A 39 24.36 21.61 -1.26
CA PRO A 39 24.66 21.35 -2.66
C PRO A 39 25.16 19.91 -2.92
N GLU A 40 25.87 19.31 -1.97
CA GLU A 40 26.34 17.93 -2.07
C GLU A 40 25.17 16.95 -1.93
N LEU A 41 24.20 17.28 -1.09
CA LEU A 41 22.96 16.52 -0.95
C LEU A 41 22.11 16.57 -2.22
N GLU A 42 21.99 17.73 -2.85
CA GLU A 42 21.31 17.87 -4.14
C GLU A 42 22.00 17.05 -5.25
N GLU A 43 23.33 17.08 -5.30
CA GLU A 43 24.12 16.26 -6.24
C GLU A 43 23.92 14.76 -5.95
N PHE A 44 23.91 14.36 -4.69
CA PHE A 44 23.66 12.98 -4.28
C PHE A 44 22.27 12.50 -4.69
N VAL A 45 21.22 13.31 -4.47
CA VAL A 45 19.86 13.00 -4.93
C VAL A 45 19.79 12.90 -6.45
N LYS A 46 20.43 13.82 -7.18
CA LYS A 46 20.52 13.76 -8.65
C LYS A 46 21.23 12.51 -9.14
N GLY A 47 22.30 12.09 -8.47
CA GLY A 47 23.02 10.85 -8.77
C GLY A 47 22.13 9.62 -8.60
N VAL A 48 21.38 9.53 -7.50
CA VAL A 48 20.43 8.43 -7.28
C VAL A 48 19.29 8.45 -8.31
N SER A 49 18.71 9.62 -8.59
CA SER A 49 17.68 9.76 -9.63
C SER A 49 18.19 9.40 -11.02
N PHE A 50 19.46 9.71 -11.33
CA PHE A 50 20.12 9.31 -12.57
C PHE A 50 20.29 7.80 -12.63
N ASP A 51 20.85 7.18 -11.60
CA ASP A 51 21.00 5.72 -11.51
C ASP A 51 19.66 5.00 -11.70
N LEU A 52 18.61 5.50 -11.04
CA LEU A 52 17.24 4.97 -11.16
C LEU A 52 16.65 5.13 -12.57
N SER A 53 17.07 6.13 -13.34
CA SER A 53 16.49 6.43 -14.66
C SER A 53 17.29 5.82 -15.82
N ASP A 54 18.61 5.72 -15.69
CA ASP A 54 19.53 5.27 -16.74
C ASP A 54 19.71 3.74 -16.74
N LYS A 55 19.66 3.11 -15.56
CA LYS A 55 19.82 1.67 -15.41
C LYS A 55 18.52 0.91 -15.68
N GLU A 56 18.61 -0.42 -15.67
CA GLU A 56 17.46 -1.30 -15.81
C GLU A 56 16.44 -1.11 -14.68
N LEU A 57 15.16 -1.42 -14.93
CA LEU A 57 14.06 -1.15 -13.99
C LEU A 57 14.23 -1.80 -12.61
N PHE A 58 14.97 -2.90 -12.54
CA PHE A 58 15.25 -3.61 -11.29
C PHE A 58 16.56 -3.19 -10.61
N CYS A 59 17.27 -2.17 -11.11
CA CYS A 59 18.52 -1.67 -10.52
C CYS A 59 18.42 -1.29 -9.03
N VAL A 60 17.20 -1.03 -8.53
CA VAL A 60 16.94 -0.76 -7.11
C VAL A 60 17.30 -1.94 -6.19
N GLU A 61 17.45 -3.16 -6.73
CA GLU A 61 17.96 -4.32 -5.99
C GLU A 61 19.49 -4.39 -5.91
N GLU A 62 20.20 -3.58 -6.70
CA GLU A 62 21.65 -3.44 -6.59
C GLU A 62 22.00 -2.80 -5.25
N GLN A 63 22.92 -3.41 -4.50
CA GLN A 63 23.23 -2.98 -3.13
C GLN A 63 23.59 -1.48 -3.03
N GLU A 64 24.36 -0.96 -3.98
CA GLU A 64 24.73 0.46 -4.00
C GLU A 64 23.53 1.39 -4.19
N VAL A 65 22.60 1.04 -5.09
CA VAL A 65 21.39 1.84 -5.34
C VAL A 65 20.44 1.71 -4.15
N PHE A 66 20.26 0.49 -3.64
CA PHE A 66 19.42 0.19 -2.47
C PHE A 66 19.85 0.98 -1.23
N ASP A 67 21.15 0.97 -0.89
CA ASP A 67 21.70 1.67 0.27
C ASP A 67 21.54 3.20 0.15
N ARG A 68 21.75 3.74 -1.06
CA ARG A 68 21.59 5.18 -1.32
C ARG A 68 20.12 5.61 -1.24
N VAL A 69 19.21 4.86 -1.86
CA VAL A 69 17.76 5.12 -1.78
C VAL A 69 17.29 5.03 -0.33
N TYR A 70 17.69 3.98 0.39
CA TYR A 70 17.41 3.83 1.81
C TYR A 70 17.83 5.05 2.62
N SER A 71 19.07 5.52 2.41
CA SER A 71 19.63 6.67 3.12
C SER A 71 18.84 7.95 2.88
N LEU A 72 18.41 8.18 1.64
CA LEU A 72 17.55 9.30 1.27
C LEU A 72 16.16 9.20 1.90
N VAL A 73 15.54 8.02 1.90
CA VAL A 73 14.23 7.79 2.52
C VAL A 73 14.30 7.95 4.04
N LYS A 74 15.34 7.43 4.69
CA LYS A 74 15.56 7.57 6.14
C LYS A 74 15.64 9.04 6.56
N GLY A 75 16.33 9.87 5.78
CA GLY A 75 16.44 11.30 6.03
C GLY A 75 15.46 12.17 5.22
N PHE A 76 14.37 11.60 4.70
CA PHE A 76 13.46 12.28 3.78
C PHE A 76 12.92 13.60 4.34
N ALA A 77 12.58 13.65 5.63
CA ALA A 77 12.07 14.85 6.29
C ALA A 77 13.02 16.05 6.20
N SER A 78 14.34 15.81 6.12
CA SER A 78 15.38 16.83 6.06
C SER A 78 15.73 17.32 4.64
N LEU A 79 15.20 16.66 3.61
CA LEU A 79 15.47 17.01 2.21
C LEU A 79 14.76 18.33 1.82
N SER A 80 15.38 19.07 0.89
CA SER A 80 14.72 20.23 0.27
C SER A 80 13.52 19.78 -0.58
N PRO A 81 12.51 20.64 -0.80
CA PRO A 81 11.33 20.29 -1.60
C PRO A 81 11.66 19.75 -3.00
N GLY A 82 12.60 20.39 -3.71
CA GLY A 82 13.06 19.91 -5.01
C GLY A 82 13.73 18.52 -4.97
N CYS A 83 14.49 18.22 -3.90
CA CYS A 83 15.08 16.88 -3.70
C CYS A 83 14.01 15.82 -3.42
N LYS A 84 13.01 16.16 -2.61
CA LYS A 84 11.87 15.27 -2.32
C LYS A 84 11.11 14.92 -3.59
N LEU A 85 10.75 15.93 -4.38
CA LEU A 85 10.06 15.76 -5.65
C LEU A 85 10.85 14.86 -6.59
N ASN A 86 12.15 15.12 -6.77
CA ASN A 86 12.99 14.34 -7.69
C ASN A 86 13.06 12.86 -7.28
N LEU A 87 13.28 12.58 -5.99
CA LEU A 87 13.33 11.21 -5.48
C LEU A 87 11.98 10.48 -5.66
N VAL A 88 10.89 11.13 -5.26
CA VAL A 88 9.53 10.58 -5.35
C VAL A 88 9.18 10.28 -6.81
N GLU A 89 9.43 11.22 -7.72
CA GLU A 89 9.12 11.07 -9.13
C GLU A 89 9.98 9.98 -9.80
N SER A 90 11.26 9.84 -9.44
CA SER A 90 12.10 8.74 -9.92
C SER A 90 11.55 7.37 -9.48
N LEU A 91 11.23 7.19 -8.19
CA LEU A 91 10.68 5.94 -7.67
C LEU A 91 9.29 5.63 -8.27
N ARG A 92 8.43 6.65 -8.36
CA ARG A 92 7.08 6.55 -8.91
C ARG A 92 7.11 6.19 -10.39
N SER A 93 7.98 6.83 -11.17
CA SER A 93 8.13 6.57 -12.61
C SER A 93 8.58 5.13 -12.86
N ASN A 94 9.59 4.66 -12.11
CA ASN A 94 10.05 3.28 -12.24
C ASN A 94 8.98 2.26 -11.88
N LEU A 95 8.27 2.44 -10.77
CA LEU A 95 7.16 1.54 -10.42
C LEU A 95 6.07 1.58 -11.50
N SER A 96 5.71 2.77 -12.00
CA SER A 96 4.69 2.91 -13.06
C SER A 96 5.08 2.21 -14.36
N VAL A 97 6.37 2.17 -14.72
CA VAL A 97 6.87 1.42 -15.88
C VAL A 97 6.99 -0.07 -15.57
N LEU A 98 7.25 -0.43 -14.31
CA LEU A 98 7.32 -1.82 -13.86
C LEU A 98 5.95 -2.52 -13.99
N LEU A 99 4.85 -1.86 -13.62
CA LEU A 99 3.50 -2.45 -13.62
C LEU A 99 3.08 -3.10 -14.96
N PRO A 100 3.10 -2.41 -16.12
CA PRO A 100 2.70 -3.02 -17.40
C PRO A 100 3.66 -4.12 -17.87
N ASN A 101 4.90 -4.15 -17.36
CA ASN A 101 5.87 -5.20 -17.70
C ASN A 101 5.56 -6.55 -17.01
N VAL A 102 4.72 -6.58 -15.97
CA VAL A 102 4.25 -7.84 -15.36
C VAL A 102 3.47 -8.69 -16.37
N ASP A 103 2.61 -8.06 -17.17
CA ASP A 103 1.81 -8.79 -18.16
C ASP A 103 2.66 -9.27 -19.35
N SER A 104 3.72 -8.54 -19.72
CA SER A 104 4.64 -8.95 -20.80
C SER A 104 5.54 -10.12 -20.42
N LEU A 105 5.88 -10.26 -19.13
CA LEU A 105 6.58 -11.43 -18.57
C LEU A 105 5.80 -12.73 -18.81
N SER A 106 4.48 -12.72 -18.61
CA SER A 106 3.64 -13.91 -18.85
C SER A 106 3.56 -14.34 -20.31
N ARG A 107 3.58 -13.38 -21.24
CA ARG A 107 3.59 -13.68 -22.68
C ARG A 107 4.91 -14.33 -23.08
N SER A 108 6.03 -13.80 -22.58
CA SER A 108 7.37 -14.35 -22.86
C SER A 108 7.52 -15.79 -22.36
N GLY A 109 6.98 -16.12 -21.18
CA GLY A 109 6.92 -17.50 -20.69
C GLY A 109 6.06 -18.42 -21.56
N SER A 110 4.92 -17.94 -22.05
CA SER A 110 4.00 -18.74 -22.88
C SER A 110 4.45 -18.96 -24.32
N PHE A 111 5.35 -18.13 -24.87
CA PHE A 111 5.92 -18.32 -26.20
C PHE A 111 6.90 -19.50 -26.26
N LEU A 112 7.65 -19.75 -25.18
CA LEU A 112 8.59 -20.87 -25.10
C LEU A 112 7.89 -22.21 -24.87
N SER A 113 6.71 -22.22 -24.24
CA SER A 113 5.95 -23.46 -23.99
C SER A 113 5.17 -24.00 -25.20
N ARG A 114 5.14 -23.28 -26.33
CA ARG A 114 4.26 -23.61 -27.46
C ARG A 114 4.98 -24.08 -28.73
N ASP A 115 6.30 -24.01 -28.80
CA ASP A 115 7.03 -24.58 -29.95
C ASP A 115 7.55 -25.98 -29.59
N GLY A 116 6.65 -26.95 -29.70
CA GLY A 116 7.01 -28.36 -29.63
C GLY A 116 7.75 -28.77 -30.90
N GLY A 117 9.07 -28.84 -30.83
CA GLY A 117 9.89 -29.41 -31.90
C GLY A 117 11.40 -29.32 -31.69
N HIS A 118 11.97 -30.32 -31.00
CA HIS A 118 13.37 -30.81 -31.10
C HIS A 118 14.52 -29.81 -30.81
N ASP A 119 15.21 -29.95 -29.68
CA ASP A 119 16.50 -30.67 -29.58
C ASP A 119 17.00 -30.67 -28.12
N GLU A 120 17.20 -31.87 -27.58
CA GLU A 120 17.68 -32.12 -26.21
C GLU A 120 19.16 -31.73 -26.07
N SER A 121 19.52 -30.45 -25.87
CA SER A 121 20.85 -30.11 -25.30
C SER A 121 21.04 -28.71 -24.67
N ASP A 122 20.09 -27.78 -24.71
CA ASP A 122 20.34 -26.40 -24.20
C ASP A 122 19.12 -25.72 -23.53
N GLU A 123 18.02 -26.43 -23.33
CA GLU A 123 16.74 -25.88 -22.82
C GLU A 123 16.77 -25.42 -21.35
N CYS A 124 17.75 -25.88 -20.56
CA CYS A 124 17.81 -25.58 -19.12
C CYS A 124 18.24 -24.12 -18.81
N GLY A 125 18.92 -23.45 -19.74
CA GLY A 125 19.36 -22.06 -19.55
C GLY A 125 18.24 -21.03 -19.74
N GLY A 126 17.29 -21.29 -20.65
CA GLY A 126 16.23 -20.34 -21.00
C GLY A 126 15.18 -20.18 -19.90
N GLU A 127 14.73 -21.29 -19.29
CA GLU A 127 13.75 -21.26 -18.19
C GLU A 127 14.33 -20.60 -16.93
N GLN A 128 15.61 -20.86 -16.63
CA GLN A 128 16.30 -20.25 -15.50
C GLN A 128 16.42 -18.73 -15.65
N LEU A 129 16.78 -18.23 -16.85
CA LEU A 129 16.86 -16.79 -17.10
C LEU A 129 15.51 -16.07 -16.98
N VAL A 130 14.41 -16.73 -17.37
CA VAL A 130 13.06 -16.18 -17.19
C VAL A 130 12.67 -16.14 -15.72
N ALA A 131 12.95 -17.22 -14.97
CA ALA A 131 12.69 -17.28 -13.54
C ALA A 131 13.48 -16.21 -12.76
N ASP A 132 14.76 -16.03 -13.11
CA ASP A 132 15.64 -15.01 -12.53
C ASP A 132 15.07 -13.60 -12.79
N ARG A 133 14.60 -13.33 -14.01
CA ARG A 133 14.00 -12.04 -14.38
C ARG A 133 12.69 -11.78 -13.63
N VAL A 134 11.83 -12.79 -13.47
CA VAL A 134 10.58 -12.66 -12.69
C VAL A 134 10.90 -12.38 -11.22
N ALA A 135 11.92 -13.02 -10.67
CA ALA A 135 12.34 -12.81 -9.29
C ALA A 135 12.92 -11.40 -9.08
N SER A 136 13.79 -10.89 -9.97
CA SER A 136 14.28 -9.49 -9.91
C SER A 136 13.12 -8.49 -10.07
N HIS A 137 12.15 -8.78 -10.94
CA HIS A 137 10.96 -7.95 -11.09
C HIS A 137 10.12 -7.91 -9.81
N ARG A 138 9.95 -9.07 -9.15
CA ARG A 138 9.25 -9.20 -7.87
C ARG A 138 9.98 -8.42 -6.79
N ASN A 139 11.30 -8.50 -6.78
CA ASN A 139 12.15 -7.81 -5.82
C ASN A 139 12.01 -6.29 -5.95
N ALA A 140 12.22 -5.77 -7.16
CA ALA A 140 12.07 -4.36 -7.48
C ALA A 140 10.66 -3.84 -7.12
N PHE A 141 9.61 -4.59 -7.46
CA PHE A 141 8.23 -4.24 -7.13
C PHE A 141 8.03 -4.04 -5.63
N LYS A 142 8.54 -4.97 -4.82
CA LYS A 142 8.47 -4.89 -3.36
C LYS A 142 9.24 -3.69 -2.83
N ILE A 143 10.46 -3.48 -3.30
CA ILE A 143 11.35 -2.40 -2.85
C ILE A 143 10.74 -1.02 -3.18
N TYR A 144 10.28 -0.80 -4.41
CA TYR A 144 9.66 0.47 -4.79
C TYR A 144 8.42 0.77 -3.97
N THR A 145 7.53 -0.22 -3.81
CA THR A 145 6.32 -0.07 -3.01
C THR A 145 6.65 0.22 -1.55
N PHE A 146 7.62 -0.49 -0.99
CA PHE A 146 8.09 -0.29 0.37
C PHE A 146 8.57 1.16 0.60
N PHE A 147 9.49 1.66 -0.23
CA PHE A 147 10.03 3.00 -0.07
C PHE A 147 8.98 4.10 -0.30
N LEU A 148 8.11 3.95 -1.31
CA LEU A 148 7.05 4.92 -1.59
C LEU A 148 6.05 5.02 -0.43
N VAL A 149 5.64 3.89 0.15
CA VAL A 149 4.76 3.89 1.33
C VAL A 149 5.45 4.54 2.53
N HIS A 150 6.74 4.26 2.75
CA HIS A 150 7.49 4.87 3.84
C HIS A 150 7.69 6.39 3.67
N ILE A 151 7.90 6.87 2.45
CA ILE A 151 7.97 8.32 2.17
C ILE A 151 6.69 9.00 2.66
N VAL A 152 5.52 8.46 2.30
CA VAL A 152 4.23 9.03 2.72
C VAL A 152 4.06 8.99 4.23
N LEU A 153 4.42 7.89 4.89
CA LEU A 153 4.36 7.83 6.36
C LEU A 153 5.25 8.89 7.04
N ILE A 154 6.44 9.16 6.49
CA ILE A 154 7.35 10.19 7.01
C ILE A 154 6.76 11.58 6.81
N GLU A 155 6.16 11.84 5.65
CA GLU A 155 5.55 13.12 5.33
C GLU A 155 4.36 13.43 6.24
N GLU A 156 3.49 12.45 6.48
CA GLU A 156 2.36 12.59 7.38
C GLU A 156 2.77 12.87 8.83
N SER A 157 3.83 12.21 9.29
CA SER A 157 4.39 12.48 10.63
C SER A 157 4.90 13.92 10.75
N SER A 158 5.45 14.50 9.68
CA SER A 158 5.99 15.86 9.66
C SER A 158 4.87 16.91 9.59
N SER A 159 3.82 16.65 8.81
CA SER A 159 2.66 17.53 8.65
C SER A 159 1.86 17.71 9.94
N SER A 160 1.75 16.65 10.75
CA SER A 160 1.08 16.72 12.07
C SER A 160 1.73 17.73 13.04
N SER A 161 3.05 17.95 12.93
CA SER A 161 3.82 18.84 13.81
C SER A 161 3.86 20.30 13.32
N ALA A 162 3.56 20.57 12.05
CA ALA A 162 3.71 21.90 11.43
C ALA A 162 2.50 22.83 11.63
N ASN A 163 1.39 22.33 12.18
CA ASN A 163 0.12 23.07 12.33
C ASN A 163 0.16 24.25 13.33
N ASN A 164 1.31 24.54 13.94
CA ASN A 164 1.50 25.64 14.91
C ASN A 164 2.41 26.79 14.41
N ALA A 165 2.85 26.78 13.14
CA ALA A 165 3.71 27.83 12.61
C ALA A 165 3.13 28.45 11.33
N THR A 166 2.88 29.76 11.37
CA THR A 166 2.51 30.61 10.23
C THR A 166 3.52 30.46 9.09
N LYS A 167 3.11 29.91 7.94
CA LYS A 167 3.96 29.73 6.74
C LYS A 167 3.65 30.79 5.66
N SER A 168 4.70 31.30 5.02
CA SER A 168 4.66 32.27 3.91
C SER A 168 4.17 31.65 2.60
N GLU A 169 3.65 32.49 1.68
CA GLU A 169 2.98 32.10 0.43
C GLU A 169 3.83 31.26 -0.56
N GLU A 170 5.16 31.39 -0.58
CA GLU A 170 6.02 30.58 -1.47
C GLU A 170 6.18 29.13 -0.99
N ALA A 171 6.20 28.89 0.33
CA ALA A 171 6.24 27.55 0.88
C ALA A 171 4.92 26.79 0.71
N VAL A 172 3.82 27.50 0.43
CA VAL A 172 2.49 26.91 0.23
C VAL A 172 2.35 26.30 -1.16
N CYS A 173 2.97 26.88 -2.19
CA CYS A 173 2.90 26.35 -3.56
C CYS A 173 3.69 25.04 -3.74
N GLU A 174 4.93 24.94 -3.24
CA GLU A 174 5.72 23.70 -3.29
C GLU A 174 5.13 22.60 -2.40
N PHE A 175 4.54 22.96 -1.25
CA PHE A 175 3.86 22.03 -0.37
C PHE A 175 2.55 21.51 -0.99
N MET A 176 1.86 22.32 -1.79
CA MET A 176 0.69 21.87 -2.57
C MET A 176 1.07 20.86 -3.65
N GLU A 177 2.22 21.03 -4.31
CA GLU A 177 2.68 20.10 -5.33
C GLU A 177 3.12 18.76 -4.71
N LEU A 178 3.72 18.78 -3.52
CA LEU A 178 4.06 17.58 -2.76
C LEU A 178 2.81 16.90 -2.14
N GLY A 179 1.81 17.65 -1.68
CA GLY A 179 0.52 17.09 -1.25
C GLY A 179 -0.23 16.38 -2.38
N THR A 180 -0.06 16.82 -3.64
CA THR A 180 -0.55 16.05 -4.80
C THR A 180 0.27 14.78 -5.07
N SER A 181 1.48 14.68 -4.54
CA SER A 181 2.34 13.49 -4.69
C SER A 181 1.86 12.33 -3.82
N GLU A 182 1.31 12.56 -2.63
CA GLU A 182 0.77 11.51 -1.76
C GLU A 182 -0.40 10.78 -2.44
N GLY A 183 -1.40 11.53 -2.94
CA GLY A 183 -2.51 10.96 -3.71
C GLY A 183 -2.05 10.23 -4.97
N ARG A 184 -1.02 10.74 -5.68
CA ARG A 184 -0.44 10.05 -6.85
C ARG A 184 0.27 8.75 -6.47
N ILE A 185 1.03 8.73 -5.38
CA ILE A 185 1.67 7.53 -4.87
C ILE A 185 0.58 6.52 -4.48
N MET A 186 -0.50 6.94 -3.80
CA MET A 186 -1.54 6.02 -3.34
C MET A 186 -2.29 5.42 -4.52
N ASN A 187 -2.59 6.23 -5.53
CA ASN A 187 -3.17 5.75 -6.77
C ASN A 187 -2.25 4.75 -7.47
N LEU A 188 -0.94 4.98 -7.48
CA LEU A 188 0.00 4.03 -8.04
C LEU A 188 0.04 2.71 -7.26
N ILE A 189 0.06 2.76 -5.93
CA ILE A 189 -0.02 1.56 -5.08
C ILE A 189 -1.35 0.83 -5.30
N SER A 190 -2.47 1.55 -5.38
CA SER A 190 -3.77 0.99 -5.71
C SER A 190 -3.76 0.26 -7.06
N ASN A 191 -3.22 0.91 -8.10
CA ASN A 191 -3.07 0.30 -9.42
C ASN A 191 -2.13 -0.92 -9.40
N SER A 192 -1.09 -0.90 -8.56
CA SER A 192 -0.16 -2.02 -8.39
C SER A 192 -0.84 -3.28 -7.83
N LEU A 193 -1.90 -3.14 -7.02
CA LEU A 193 -2.72 -4.26 -6.54
C LEU A 193 -3.71 -4.76 -7.59
N GLU A 194 -3.98 -3.95 -8.61
CA GLU A 194 -4.94 -4.33 -9.65
C GLU A 194 -4.33 -5.16 -10.76
N ILE A 195 -3.00 -5.09 -10.92
CA ILE A 195 -2.29 -5.96 -11.86
C ILE A 195 -2.47 -7.44 -11.49
N ASN A 196 -2.07 -8.31 -12.40
CA ASN A 196 -2.08 -9.76 -12.20
C ASN A 196 -0.92 -10.19 -11.28
N LEU A 197 -1.01 -9.84 -9.99
CA LEU A 197 -0.05 -10.28 -8.96
C LEU A 197 0.24 -11.79 -8.96
N PRO A 198 -0.72 -12.68 -9.31
CA PRO A 198 -0.41 -14.10 -9.43
C PRO A 198 0.71 -14.43 -10.43
N LEU A 199 0.86 -13.65 -11.50
CA LEU A 199 1.96 -13.82 -12.46
C LEU A 199 3.31 -13.45 -11.85
N LEU A 200 3.32 -12.47 -10.95
CA LEU A 200 4.54 -11.99 -10.30
C LEU A 200 4.95 -12.89 -9.14
N PHE A 201 3.98 -13.34 -8.33
CA PHE A 201 4.20 -14.12 -7.12
C PHE A 201 4.13 -15.65 -7.33
N GLY A 202 3.60 -16.10 -8.47
CA GLY A 202 3.49 -17.52 -8.84
C GLY A 202 2.38 -18.28 -8.10
N SER A 203 1.57 -17.60 -7.31
CA SER A 203 0.48 -18.17 -6.50
C SER A 203 -0.81 -17.36 -6.71
N SER A 204 -1.97 -18.01 -6.55
CA SER A 204 -3.27 -17.35 -6.70
C SER A 204 -3.46 -16.21 -5.71
N ASP A 205 -2.88 -16.35 -4.51
CA ASP A 205 -2.82 -15.31 -3.49
C ASP A 205 -1.40 -14.72 -3.46
N PRO A 206 -1.23 -13.39 -3.49
CA PRO A 206 0.08 -12.76 -3.42
C PRO A 206 0.71 -12.96 -2.02
N ASP A 207 2.02 -12.67 -1.91
CA ASP A 207 2.78 -12.79 -0.66
C ASP A 207 2.05 -12.12 0.51
N GLU A 208 1.70 -12.90 1.54
CA GLU A 208 0.97 -12.39 2.71
C GLU A 208 1.72 -11.25 3.41
N ASN A 209 3.06 -11.26 3.38
CA ASN A 209 3.86 -10.20 3.97
C ASN A 209 3.64 -8.87 3.23
N TYR A 210 3.46 -8.92 1.91
CA TYR A 210 3.17 -7.75 1.10
C TYR A 210 1.76 -7.21 1.40
N LEU A 211 0.75 -8.08 1.38
CA LEU A 211 -0.63 -7.66 1.69
C LEU A 211 -0.74 -7.12 3.11
N SER A 212 -0.14 -7.78 4.09
CA SER A 212 -0.11 -7.33 5.48
C SER A 212 0.58 -5.98 5.61
N PHE A 213 1.69 -5.75 4.90
CA PHE A 213 2.38 -4.46 4.88
C PHE A 213 1.50 -3.36 4.30
N ILE A 214 0.90 -3.58 3.12
CA ILE A 214 0.03 -2.60 2.47
C ILE A 214 -1.19 -2.28 3.33
N MET A 215 -1.87 -3.31 3.85
CA MET A 215 -3.08 -3.13 4.65
C MET A 215 -2.81 -2.41 5.97
N LYS A 216 -1.74 -2.78 6.68
CA LYS A 216 -1.34 -2.11 7.92
C LYS A 216 -1.11 -0.62 7.67
N ASN A 217 -0.36 -0.28 6.62
CA ASN A 217 -0.05 1.11 6.32
C ASN A 217 -1.25 1.89 5.77
N ALA A 218 -2.13 1.26 4.98
CA ALA A 218 -3.38 1.88 4.55
C ALA A 218 -4.25 2.26 5.75
N PHE A 219 -4.41 1.37 6.74
CA PHE A 219 -5.18 1.70 7.96
C PHE A 219 -4.49 2.76 8.84
N LEU A 220 -3.15 2.79 8.89
CA LEU A 220 -2.43 3.89 9.55
C LEU A 220 -2.69 5.24 8.86
N MET A 221 -2.75 5.26 7.54
CA MET A 221 -3.07 6.46 6.75
C MET A 221 -4.51 6.96 7.01
N PHE A 222 -5.46 6.06 7.26
CA PHE A 222 -6.82 6.43 7.68
C PHE A 222 -6.87 7.11 9.06
N GLU A 223 -5.85 6.97 9.91
CA GLU A 223 -5.81 7.69 11.19
C GLU A 223 -5.55 9.20 11.00
N ASN A 224 -5.14 9.64 9.81
CA ASN A 224 -4.86 11.04 9.51
C ASN A 224 -6.02 11.74 8.79
N ALA A 225 -6.73 12.60 9.52
CA ALA A 225 -7.86 13.35 8.98
C ALA A 225 -7.49 14.37 7.88
N LEU A 226 -6.22 14.80 7.77
CA LEU A 226 -5.79 15.72 6.71
C LEU A 226 -5.68 15.01 5.37
N LEU A 227 -5.08 13.82 5.35
CA LEU A 227 -4.96 12.99 4.16
C LEU A 227 -6.33 12.62 3.58
N LEU A 228 -7.32 12.34 4.44
CA LEU A 228 -8.67 11.98 4.01
C LEU A 228 -9.48 13.14 3.40
N LYS A 229 -9.01 14.39 3.52
CA LYS A 229 -9.61 15.54 2.83
C LYS A 229 -9.27 15.57 1.34
N ASP A 230 -8.12 15.00 0.95
CA ASP A 230 -7.81 14.82 -0.46
C ASP A 230 -8.66 13.67 -1.02
N SER A 231 -9.53 14.00 -1.97
CA SER A 231 -10.42 13.02 -2.58
C SER A 231 -9.65 11.92 -3.30
N ASP A 232 -8.51 12.27 -3.93
CA ASP A 232 -7.75 11.32 -4.75
C ASP A 232 -7.00 10.32 -3.86
N ALA A 233 -6.33 10.78 -2.80
CA ALA A 233 -5.72 9.90 -1.81
C ALA A 233 -6.76 9.02 -1.10
N LYS A 234 -7.87 9.61 -0.66
CA LYS A 234 -8.96 8.88 0.00
C LYS A 234 -9.55 7.80 -0.90
N ASP A 235 -9.87 8.12 -2.16
CA ASP A 235 -10.43 7.14 -3.10
C ASP A 235 -9.43 6.00 -3.40
N ALA A 236 -8.13 6.32 -3.51
CA ALA A 236 -7.08 5.32 -3.67
C ALA A 236 -6.96 4.38 -2.47
N LEU A 237 -7.00 4.92 -1.24
CA LEU A 237 -7.00 4.13 0.00
C LEU A 237 -8.23 3.22 0.12
N CYS A 238 -9.42 3.74 -0.21
CA CYS A 238 -10.65 2.96 -0.29
C CYS A 238 -10.51 1.79 -1.28
N ARG A 239 -9.92 2.03 -2.46
CA ARG A 239 -9.64 0.99 -3.46
C ARG A 239 -8.63 -0.05 -2.95
N ILE A 240 -7.59 0.36 -2.24
CA ILE A 240 -6.59 -0.55 -1.65
C ILE A 240 -7.29 -1.52 -0.69
N ILE A 241 -8.06 -1.02 0.27
CA ILE A 241 -8.81 -1.85 1.24
C ILE A 241 -9.76 -2.78 0.50
N GLY A 242 -10.55 -2.24 -0.44
CA GLY A 242 -11.50 -3.02 -1.21
C GLY A 242 -10.84 -4.16 -1.99
N THR A 243 -9.74 -3.87 -2.69
CA THR A 243 -8.99 -4.86 -3.48
C THR A 243 -8.42 -5.97 -2.58
N CYS A 244 -7.76 -5.62 -1.48
CA CYS A 244 -7.19 -6.61 -0.57
C CYS A 244 -8.27 -7.48 0.07
N ALA A 245 -9.39 -6.88 0.48
CA ALA A 245 -10.48 -7.63 1.09
C ALA A 245 -11.15 -8.61 0.12
N THR A 246 -11.51 -8.17 -1.08
CA THR A 246 -12.31 -8.99 -2.02
C THR A 246 -11.44 -9.84 -2.94
N LYS A 247 -10.51 -9.23 -3.68
CA LYS A 247 -9.67 -9.91 -4.69
C LYS A 247 -8.66 -10.86 -4.05
N TYR A 248 -8.14 -10.50 -2.87
CA TYR A 248 -7.10 -11.27 -2.16
C TYR A 248 -7.58 -11.88 -0.84
N HIS A 249 -8.90 -11.99 -0.67
CA HIS A 249 -9.54 -12.72 0.43
C HIS A 249 -9.12 -12.28 1.86
N TYR A 250 -8.62 -11.05 2.03
CA TYR A 250 -8.16 -10.51 3.31
C TYR A 250 -9.32 -9.94 4.17
N ILE A 251 -10.50 -10.57 4.08
CA ILE A 251 -11.76 -10.03 4.61
C ILE A 251 -11.74 -9.92 6.14
N ALA A 252 -11.31 -10.98 6.83
CA ALA A 252 -11.41 -11.03 8.30
C ALA A 252 -10.53 -9.95 8.95
N GLN A 253 -9.28 -9.82 8.50
CA GLN A 253 -8.32 -8.82 8.95
C GLN A 253 -8.80 -7.41 8.60
N SER A 254 -9.34 -7.22 7.39
CA SER A 254 -9.90 -5.93 6.98
C SER A 254 -11.09 -5.52 7.86
N CYS A 255 -12.01 -6.45 8.15
CA CYS A 255 -13.17 -6.20 9.02
C CYS A 255 -12.74 -5.80 10.43
N ALA A 256 -11.78 -6.52 11.03
CA ALA A 256 -11.28 -6.22 12.37
C ALA A 256 -10.67 -4.80 12.45
N SER A 257 -9.84 -4.43 11.49
CA SER A 257 -9.21 -3.11 11.44
C SER A 257 -10.21 -1.99 11.16
N ILE A 258 -11.21 -2.22 10.28
CA ILE A 258 -12.30 -1.26 10.03
C ILE A 258 -13.08 -1.01 11.32
N LEU A 259 -13.47 -2.05 12.04
CA LEU A 259 -14.21 -1.90 13.30
C LEU A 259 -13.40 -1.16 14.36
N HIS A 260 -12.10 -1.48 14.48
CA HIS A 260 -11.20 -0.78 15.37
C HIS A 260 -11.14 0.73 15.05
N LEU A 261 -11.00 1.10 13.78
CA LEU A 261 -10.96 2.51 13.37
C LEU A 261 -12.29 3.24 13.58
N ILE A 262 -13.42 2.61 13.26
CA ILE A 262 -14.75 3.16 13.48
C ILE A 262 -14.96 3.47 14.97
N HIS A 263 -14.59 2.56 15.86
CA HIS A 263 -14.73 2.81 17.31
C HIS A 263 -13.77 3.89 17.84
N LYS A 264 -12.64 4.12 17.17
CA LYS A 264 -11.60 5.06 17.62
C LYS A 264 -11.80 6.47 17.06
N TYR A 265 -12.30 6.61 15.82
CA TYR A 265 -12.38 7.88 15.11
C TYR A 265 -13.75 8.07 14.44
N ASP A 266 -14.43 9.17 14.74
CA ASP A 266 -15.74 9.48 14.11
C ASP A 266 -15.59 9.92 12.65
N PHE A 267 -14.50 10.62 12.31
CA PHE A 267 -14.30 11.17 10.96
C PHE A 267 -14.05 10.10 9.87
N VAL A 268 -13.57 8.91 10.24
CA VAL A 268 -13.26 7.84 9.25
C VAL A 268 -14.50 7.08 8.78
N VAL A 269 -15.62 7.21 9.50
CA VAL A 269 -16.81 6.38 9.35
C VAL A 269 -17.37 6.42 7.94
N THR A 270 -17.56 7.61 7.39
CA THR A 270 -18.09 7.80 6.04
C THR A 270 -17.12 7.26 4.99
N HIS A 271 -15.83 7.48 5.17
CA HIS A 271 -14.79 7.03 4.26
C HIS A 271 -14.65 5.49 4.23
N LEU A 272 -14.73 4.83 5.38
CA LEU A 272 -14.72 3.36 5.44
C LEU A 272 -16.02 2.77 4.88
N ALA A 273 -17.16 3.44 5.04
CA ALA A 273 -18.41 3.03 4.40
C ALA A 273 -18.31 3.12 2.87
N ASP A 274 -17.68 4.18 2.35
CA ASP A 274 -17.39 4.34 0.92
C ASP A 274 -16.44 3.23 0.42
N ALA A 275 -15.43 2.83 1.20
CA ALA A 275 -14.55 1.72 0.85
C ALA A 275 -15.32 0.40 0.69
N VAL A 276 -16.24 0.10 1.62
CA VAL A 276 -17.07 -1.11 1.57
C VAL A 276 -18.05 -1.07 0.39
N ALA A 277 -18.75 0.04 0.19
CA ALA A 277 -19.66 0.21 -0.94
C ALA A 277 -18.91 0.17 -2.29
N GLY A 278 -17.73 0.78 -2.36
CA GLY A 278 -16.87 0.77 -3.54
C GLY A 278 -16.36 -0.62 -3.90
N ALA A 279 -15.98 -1.42 -2.90
CA ALA A 279 -15.57 -2.80 -3.10
C ALA A 279 -16.71 -3.64 -3.70
N GLU A 280 -17.92 -3.54 -3.15
CA GLU A 280 -19.08 -4.26 -3.71
C GLU A 280 -19.41 -3.80 -5.12
N LYS A 281 -19.42 -2.49 -5.38
CA LYS A 281 -19.72 -1.95 -6.71
C LYS A 281 -18.70 -2.40 -7.76
N LYS A 282 -17.42 -2.48 -7.38
CA LYS A 282 -16.32 -2.82 -8.29
C LYS A 282 -16.22 -4.33 -8.55
N TYR A 283 -16.33 -5.13 -7.49
CA TYR A 283 -16.10 -6.59 -7.56
C TYR A 283 -17.39 -7.42 -7.60
N ALA A 284 -18.55 -6.79 -7.52
CA ALA A 284 -19.84 -7.44 -7.33
C ALA A 284 -19.85 -8.41 -6.13
N ASP A 285 -19.01 -8.13 -5.13
CA ASP A 285 -18.81 -8.97 -3.95
C ASP A 285 -19.14 -8.19 -2.66
N GLY A 286 -20.25 -8.58 -2.02
CA GLY A 286 -20.70 -8.03 -0.73
C GLY A 286 -20.16 -8.79 0.49
N SER A 287 -19.23 -9.74 0.31
CA SER A 287 -18.70 -10.61 1.37
C SER A 287 -18.08 -9.84 2.55
N MET A 288 -17.36 -8.75 2.27
CA MET A 288 -16.80 -7.86 3.28
C MET A 288 -17.90 -7.20 4.11
N ALA A 289 -18.95 -6.71 3.46
CA ALA A 289 -20.04 -6.02 4.13
C ALA A 289 -20.88 -6.98 4.99
N ILE A 290 -21.16 -8.18 4.48
CA ILE A 290 -21.83 -9.25 5.25
C ILE A 290 -21.00 -9.63 6.48
N SER A 291 -19.68 -9.73 6.31
CA SER A 291 -18.76 -10.09 7.41
C SER A 291 -18.73 -9.00 8.48
N LEU A 292 -18.70 -7.71 8.10
CA LEU A 292 -18.79 -6.57 9.01
C LEU A 292 -20.11 -6.58 9.79
N ILE A 293 -21.25 -6.71 9.11
CA ILE A 293 -22.57 -6.78 9.78
C ILE A 293 -22.61 -7.92 10.80
N ARG A 294 -22.13 -9.10 10.42
CA ARG A 294 -22.13 -10.27 11.28
C ARG A 294 -21.26 -10.04 12.52
N GLU A 295 -20.12 -9.37 12.37
CA GLU A 295 -19.21 -9.09 13.48
C GLU A 295 -19.79 -8.03 14.44
N ILE A 296 -20.43 -7.00 13.88
CA ILE A 296 -21.20 -6.01 14.64
C ILE A 296 -22.32 -6.71 15.43
N GLY A 297 -23.11 -7.56 14.77
CA GLY A 297 -24.23 -8.27 15.39
C GLY A 297 -23.84 -9.27 16.47
N ARG A 298 -22.58 -9.71 16.52
CA ARG A 298 -22.05 -10.57 17.60
C ARG A 298 -21.70 -9.81 18.87
N THR A 299 -21.50 -8.49 18.78
CA THR A 299 -21.14 -7.69 19.94
C THR A 299 -22.34 -7.60 20.90
N ASN A 300 -22.09 -7.80 22.20
CA ASN A 300 -23.17 -7.92 23.17
C ASN A 300 -23.97 -6.60 23.27
N PRO A 301 -25.31 -6.63 23.17
CA PRO A 301 -26.14 -5.43 23.33
C PRO A 301 -25.85 -4.63 24.60
N LYS A 302 -25.41 -5.29 25.69
CA LYS A 302 -25.05 -4.63 26.95
C LYS A 302 -23.79 -3.77 26.86
N ASP A 303 -22.90 -4.06 25.92
CA ASP A 303 -21.68 -3.29 25.70
C ASP A 303 -22.00 -2.00 24.92
N TYR A 304 -22.98 -2.05 24.00
CA TYR A 304 -23.47 -0.86 23.29
C TYR A 304 -24.23 0.14 24.19
N VAL A 305 -24.90 -0.34 25.24
CA VAL A 305 -25.58 0.56 26.20
C VAL A 305 -24.58 1.41 26.99
N LYS A 306 -23.35 0.92 27.17
CA LYS A 306 -22.27 1.65 27.85
C LYS A 306 -21.53 2.60 26.91
N ASP A 307 -21.47 2.28 25.62
CA ASP A 307 -20.79 3.08 24.58
C ASP A 307 -21.79 3.71 23.61
N THR A 308 -22.50 4.73 24.09
CA THR A 308 -23.48 5.48 23.30
C THR A 308 -22.85 6.26 22.14
N VAL A 309 -21.55 6.59 22.25
CA VAL A 309 -20.78 7.26 21.18
C VAL A 309 -20.45 6.27 20.07
N GLY A 310 -19.89 5.11 20.41
CA GLY A 310 -19.63 4.03 19.45
C GLY A 310 -20.90 3.55 18.74
N LEU A 311 -22.03 3.47 19.44
CA LEU A 311 -23.32 3.12 18.82
C LEU A 311 -23.79 4.17 17.80
N LYS A 312 -23.59 5.46 18.09
CA LYS A 312 -23.93 6.55 17.16
C LYS A 312 -23.06 6.51 15.91
N ILE A 313 -21.76 6.31 16.10
CA ILE A 313 -20.76 6.18 15.03
C ILE A 313 -21.11 4.97 14.15
N LEU A 314 -21.41 3.82 14.75
CA LEU A 314 -21.82 2.61 14.05
C LEU A 314 -23.14 2.79 13.28
N GLY A 315 -24.12 3.48 13.89
CA GLY A 315 -25.35 3.86 13.20
C GLY A 315 -25.08 4.77 12.00
N GLY A 316 -24.15 5.72 12.13
CA GLY A 316 -23.67 6.56 11.04
C GLY A 316 -22.99 5.76 9.93
N PHE A 317 -22.18 4.77 10.29
CA PHE A 317 -21.53 3.85 9.34
C PHE A 317 -22.57 3.08 8.52
N LEU A 318 -23.51 2.41 9.20
CA LEU A 318 -24.56 1.64 8.56
C LEU A 318 -25.43 2.52 7.67
N TRP A 319 -25.78 3.72 8.13
CA TRP A 319 -26.52 4.69 7.34
C TRP A 319 -25.78 5.14 6.08
N SER A 320 -24.51 5.54 6.22
CA SER A 320 -23.66 5.97 5.11
C SER A 320 -23.49 4.86 4.08
N TRP A 321 -23.28 3.63 4.55
CA TRP A 321 -23.15 2.46 3.69
C TRP A 321 -24.46 2.10 2.97
N LEU A 322 -25.60 2.17 3.65
CA LEU A 322 -26.92 1.95 3.04
C LEU A 322 -27.22 2.95 1.91
N ILE A 323 -26.78 4.20 2.04
CA ILE A 323 -26.90 5.20 0.98
C ILE A 323 -26.00 4.84 -0.22
N GLY A 324 -24.77 4.40 0.06
CA GLY A 324 -23.80 4.03 -0.97
C GLY A 324 -24.13 2.75 -1.75
N CYS A 325 -25.02 1.89 -1.23
CA CYS A 325 -25.27 0.57 -1.79
C CYS A 325 -26.76 0.14 -1.73
N GLN A 326 -27.45 0.18 -2.88
CA GLN A 326 -28.86 -0.22 -2.99
C GLN A 326 -29.11 -1.73 -2.76
N ASN A 327 -28.16 -2.60 -3.12
CA ASN A 327 -28.30 -4.05 -2.92
C ASN A 327 -28.11 -4.45 -1.44
N CYS A 328 -27.35 -3.66 -0.69
CA CYS A 328 -27.03 -3.89 0.71
C CYS A 328 -28.23 -3.77 1.65
N PHE A 329 -29.20 -2.90 1.34
CA PHE A 329 -30.42 -2.75 2.15
C PHE A 329 -31.18 -4.08 2.33
N ARG A 330 -31.20 -4.93 1.29
CA ARG A 330 -31.82 -6.26 1.35
C ARG A 330 -31.05 -7.22 2.25
N LEU A 331 -29.71 -7.17 2.24
CA LEU A 331 -28.85 -8.01 3.07
C LEU A 331 -28.90 -7.60 4.55
N THR A 332 -28.87 -6.31 4.85
CA THR A 332 -29.00 -5.78 6.21
C THR A 332 -30.34 -6.17 6.81
N LEU A 333 -31.44 -6.05 6.05
CA LEU A 333 -32.75 -6.51 6.51
C LEU A 333 -32.77 -8.03 6.75
N ALA A 334 -32.21 -8.85 5.87
CA ALA A 334 -32.19 -10.31 6.05
C ALA A 334 -31.43 -10.76 7.31
N TYR A 335 -30.34 -10.07 7.68
CA TYR A 335 -29.51 -10.43 8.84
C TYR A 335 -29.96 -9.79 10.15
N TRP A 336 -30.45 -8.55 10.13
CA TRP A 336 -30.89 -7.85 11.35
C TRP A 336 -32.34 -8.16 11.73
N PHE A 337 -33.19 -8.52 10.77
CA PHE A 337 -34.59 -8.83 11.06
C PHE A 337 -34.75 -9.97 12.08
N PRO A 338 -34.00 -11.10 12.00
CA PRO A 338 -34.02 -12.12 13.05
C PRO A 338 -33.57 -11.59 14.43
N ILE A 339 -32.49 -10.79 14.47
CA ILE A 339 -31.90 -10.24 15.71
C ILE A 339 -32.83 -9.21 16.37
N LEU A 340 -33.52 -8.39 15.58
CA LEU A 340 -34.52 -7.43 16.07
C LEU A 340 -35.78 -8.13 16.57
N VAL A 341 -36.22 -9.20 15.90
CA VAL A 341 -37.39 -10.00 16.31
C VAL A 341 -37.10 -10.75 17.62
N GLU A 342 -35.89 -11.27 17.80
CA GLU A 342 -35.48 -12.02 18.99
C GLU A 342 -35.28 -11.13 20.23
N ASN A 343 -34.89 -9.86 20.05
CA ASN A 343 -34.82 -8.88 21.14
C ASN A 343 -36.18 -8.29 21.52
N HIS A 344 -37.19 -8.33 20.65
CA HIS A 344 -38.55 -7.88 20.94
C HIS A 344 -39.44 -8.96 21.58
N THR A 345 -38.98 -10.21 21.60
CA THR A 345 -39.68 -11.37 22.19
C THR A 345 -39.11 -11.80 23.55
N ARG A 346 -38.17 -11.04 24.12
CA ARG A 346 -37.78 -11.06 25.54
C ARG A 346 -38.17 -9.74 26.19
#